data_AF-A0A7S0B8V7-F1
#
_entry.id   AF-A0A7S0B8V7-F1
#
_cell.length_a   1.000
_cell.length_b   1.000
_cell.length_c   1.000
_cell.angle_alpha   90.00
_cell.angle_beta   90.00
_cell.angle_gamma   90.00
#
_symmetry.space_group_name_H-M   'P 1'
#
loop_
_entity.id
_entity.type
_entity.pdbx_description
1 polymer ?
#
loop_
_entity_poly.entity_id
_entity_poly.type
_entity_poly.pdbx_seq_one_letter_code
_entity_poly.pdbx_strand_id
1 'polypeptide(L)'
;ADFLKRVELYEERYETIADDEDSGNIRYIKLFNVGQKVVLHHCDGYAPSHIGFYLSNIHITPRRIWLARHAQTKDQQNGILGSVSRKLTRQGKEYCRALSAYVYHARSEMEAGEGQHVIVLTGTAPVHQATCDALSSARTESPGGWRGEEFVAAAGAAKSYPVMSTSLLNELDGGDCNGMSYDQIKRDFPAAWAARE
;
A
#
# COMPACT_ATOMS: atom_id res chain seq x y z
N ALA A 1 -7.25 12.34 35.26
CA ALA A 1 -6.92 13.29 36.35
C ALA A 1 -5.41 13.32 36.63
N ASP A 2 -4.73 12.17 36.76
CA ASP A 2 -3.28 12.12 37.01
C ASP A 2 -2.42 12.60 35.82
N PHE A 3 -2.74 12.15 34.59
CA PHE A 3 -1.98 12.50 33.39
C PHE A 3 -1.89 14.02 33.15
N LEU A 4 -3.00 14.75 33.31
CA LEU A 4 -3.04 16.21 33.10
C LEU A 4 -2.19 16.95 34.14
N LYS A 5 -2.27 16.55 35.42
CA LYS A 5 -1.42 17.12 36.48
C LYS A 5 0.07 16.92 36.20
N ARG A 6 0.43 15.77 35.62
CA ARG A 6 1.81 15.50 35.22
C ARG A 6 2.26 16.40 34.08
N VAL A 7 1.39 16.73 33.13
CA VAL A 7 1.69 17.70 32.07
C VAL A 7 1.94 19.09 32.65
N GLU A 8 1.09 19.57 33.56
CA GLU A 8 1.25 20.88 34.24
C GLU A 8 2.63 20.98 34.92
N LEU A 9 3.07 19.92 35.62
CA LEU A 9 4.38 19.88 36.26
C LEU A 9 5.56 19.95 35.27
N TYR A 10 5.41 19.41 34.05
CA TYR A 10 6.43 19.54 33.01
C TYR A 10 6.44 20.94 32.40
N GLU A 11 5.28 21.58 32.25
CA GLU A 11 5.17 22.94 31.72
C GLU A 11 5.91 23.97 32.58
N GLU A 12 5.95 23.80 33.90
CA GLU A 12 6.69 24.68 34.82
C GLU A 12 8.20 24.73 34.55
N ARG A 13 8.76 23.71 33.90
CA ARG A 13 10.21 23.56 33.65
C ARG A 13 10.56 23.45 32.18
N TYR A 14 9.57 23.47 31.29
CA TYR A 14 9.80 23.23 29.88
C TYR A 14 10.40 24.47 29.22
N GLU A 15 11.62 24.32 28.71
CA GLU A 15 12.27 25.29 27.84
C GLU A 15 12.33 24.70 26.43
N THR A 16 11.81 25.43 25.44
CA THR A 16 11.82 24.97 24.06
C THR A 16 13.16 25.24 23.42
N ILE A 17 13.59 24.35 22.51
CA ILE A 17 14.84 24.54 21.77
C ILE A 17 14.81 25.87 21.00
N ALA A 18 15.86 26.69 21.16
CA ALA A 18 16.06 27.94 20.45
C ALA A 18 17.21 27.87 19.44
N ASP A 19 17.23 28.79 18.46
CA ASP A 19 18.19 28.79 17.35
C ASP A 19 19.60 29.26 17.78
N ASP A 20 19.73 29.91 18.94
CA ASP A 20 20.99 30.45 19.46
C ASP A 20 21.72 29.48 20.43
N GLU A 21 21.12 28.33 20.75
CA GLU A 21 21.77 27.27 21.52
C GLU A 21 23.00 26.70 20.80
N ASP A 22 23.95 26.14 21.57
CA ASP A 22 25.23 25.63 21.06
C ASP A 22 25.97 26.66 20.17
N SER A 23 25.97 27.94 20.57
CA SER A 23 26.54 29.05 19.77
C SER A 23 25.97 29.15 18.35
N GLY A 24 24.70 28.75 18.17
CA GLY A 24 24.02 28.70 16.88
C GLY A 24 24.33 27.47 16.01
N ASN A 25 24.94 26.41 16.57
CA ASN A 25 25.26 25.18 15.84
C ASN A 25 24.34 23.99 16.22
N ILE A 26 23.32 24.23 17.04
CA ILE A 26 22.32 23.23 17.37
C ILE A 26 21.60 22.71 16.12
N ARG A 27 21.30 21.41 16.09
CA ARG A 27 20.59 20.76 14.98
C ARG A 27 19.32 20.13 15.50
N TYR A 28 18.18 20.50 14.95
CA TYR A 28 16.91 19.97 15.41
C TYR A 28 15.83 19.98 14.32
N ILE A 29 14.82 19.14 14.52
CA ILE A 29 13.56 19.16 13.77
C ILE A 29 12.44 19.37 14.78
N LYS A 30 11.65 20.43 14.60
CA LYS A 30 10.52 20.77 15.48
C LYS A 30 9.20 20.59 14.73
N LEU A 31 8.37 19.68 15.21
CA LEU A 31 7.04 19.41 14.66
C LEU A 31 5.99 20.15 15.50
N PHE A 32 5.15 20.94 14.83
CA PHE A 32 4.03 21.65 15.45
C PHE A 32 2.72 20.98 15.03
N ASN A 33 1.83 20.77 16.00
CA ASN A 33 0.48 20.22 15.81
C ASN A 33 0.48 18.96 14.93
N VAL A 34 1.34 18.00 15.25
CA VAL A 34 1.44 16.71 14.55
C VAL A 34 1.67 16.86 13.04
N GLY A 35 2.56 17.79 12.66
CA GLY A 35 3.04 17.95 11.29
C GLY A 35 2.40 19.08 10.49
N GLN A 36 1.47 19.86 11.06
CA GLN A 36 0.93 21.07 10.39
C GLN A 36 2.03 22.08 10.04
N LYS A 37 3.08 22.15 10.86
CA LYS A 37 4.30 22.90 10.57
C LYS A 37 5.51 22.08 11.02
N VAL A 38 6.52 21.99 10.16
CA VAL A 38 7.79 21.35 10.48
C VAL A 38 8.90 22.38 10.27
N VAL A 39 9.74 22.58 11.28
CA VAL A 39 10.93 23.44 11.21
C VAL A 39 12.15 22.55 11.24
N LEU A 40 13.04 22.72 10.26
CA LEU A 40 14.35 22.08 10.20
C LEU A 40 15.40 23.17 10.43
N HIS A 41 16.28 22.97 11.40
CA HIS A 41 17.36 23.90 11.72
C HIS A 41 18.70 23.17 11.63
N HIS A 42 19.62 23.68 10.80
CA HIS A 42 20.93 23.09 10.50
C HIS A 42 20.91 21.58 10.16
N CYS A 43 19.84 21.11 9.52
CA CYS A 43 19.66 19.72 9.08
C CYS A 43 20.28 19.49 7.68
N ASP A 44 21.52 19.90 7.52
CA ASP A 44 22.25 19.79 6.25
C ASP A 44 22.70 18.35 6.00
N GLY A 45 22.66 17.93 4.74
CA GLY A 45 23.10 16.60 4.31
C GLY A 45 21.96 15.58 4.14
N TYR A 46 22.32 14.43 3.57
CA TYR A 46 21.36 13.45 3.07
C TYR A 46 20.42 12.91 4.16
N ALA A 47 20.97 12.34 5.24
CA ALA A 47 20.15 11.68 6.25
C ALA A 47 19.21 12.65 7.00
N PRO A 48 19.66 13.80 7.54
CA PRO A 48 18.77 14.75 8.22
C PRO A 48 17.69 15.32 7.30
N SER A 49 18.02 15.61 6.04
CA SER A 49 17.04 16.08 5.04
C SER A 49 15.97 15.02 4.75
N HIS A 50 16.36 13.75 4.61
CA HIS A 50 15.42 12.64 4.43
C HIS A 50 14.53 12.40 5.66
N ILE A 51 15.08 12.55 6.87
CA ILE A 51 14.30 12.48 8.11
C ILE A 51 13.27 13.60 8.14
N GLY A 52 13.67 14.84 7.84
CA GLY A 52 12.75 15.98 7.78
C GLY A 52 11.64 15.79 6.74
N PHE A 53 11.98 15.33 5.54
CA PHE A 53 10.99 14.97 4.52
C PHE A 53 10.04 13.87 4.98
N TYR A 54 10.54 12.81 5.63
CA TYR A 54 9.66 11.76 6.15
C TYR A 54 8.68 12.32 7.20
N LEU A 55 9.20 13.10 8.15
CA LEU A 55 8.42 13.70 9.23
C LEU A 55 7.37 14.71 8.74
N SER A 56 7.60 15.38 7.60
CA SER A 56 6.60 16.26 6.99
C SER A 56 5.46 15.51 6.28
N ASN A 57 5.61 14.21 6.02
CA ASN A 57 4.63 13.41 5.27
C ASN A 57 3.86 12.40 6.14
N ILE A 58 4.17 12.27 7.43
CA ILE A 58 3.41 11.40 8.35
C ILE A 58 2.19 12.13 8.93
N HIS A 59 1.14 11.37 9.25
CA HIS A 59 -0.04 11.87 9.94
C HIS A 59 -0.68 10.77 10.78
N ILE A 60 -1.35 11.17 11.87
CA ILE A 60 -1.97 10.27 12.86
C ILE A 60 -3.45 9.99 12.59
N THR A 61 -4.04 10.60 11.56
CA THR A 61 -5.44 10.36 11.18
C THR A 61 -5.66 8.87 10.92
N PRO A 62 -6.65 8.23 11.58
CA PRO A 62 -6.96 6.83 11.35
C PRO A 62 -7.27 6.56 9.87
N ARG A 63 -6.68 5.50 9.33
CA ARG A 63 -6.91 5.05 7.95
C ARG A 63 -6.70 3.55 7.83
N ARG A 64 -7.37 2.94 6.87
CA ARG A 64 -7.16 1.53 6.51
C ARG A 64 -6.31 1.46 5.24
N ILE A 65 -5.26 0.64 5.27
CA ILE A 65 -4.45 0.32 4.09
C ILE A 65 -4.61 -1.18 3.85
N TRP A 66 -5.16 -1.55 2.68
CA TRP A 66 -5.29 -2.94 2.27
C TRP A 66 -4.16 -3.29 1.30
N LEU A 67 -3.41 -4.33 1.64
CA LEU A 67 -2.39 -4.90 0.76
C LEU A 67 -2.90 -6.23 0.23
N ALA A 68 -2.98 -6.34 -1.09
CA ALA A 68 -3.50 -7.50 -1.77
C ALA A 68 -2.64 -7.78 -3.01
N ARG A 69 -2.32 -9.04 -3.26
CA ARG A 69 -1.64 -9.43 -4.50
C ARG A 69 -2.62 -9.36 -5.67
N HIS A 70 -2.06 -9.28 -6.88
CA HIS A 70 -2.86 -9.40 -8.09
C HIS A 70 -3.51 -10.79 -8.21
N ALA A 71 -4.58 -10.91 -9.00
CA ALA A 71 -5.27 -12.18 -9.20
C ALA A 71 -4.39 -13.19 -9.96
N GLN A 72 -4.55 -14.47 -9.63
CA GLN A 72 -3.80 -15.56 -10.26
C GLN A 72 -4.10 -15.65 -11.77
N THR A 73 -3.04 -15.74 -12.57
CA THR A 73 -3.11 -16.00 -14.02
C THR A 73 -2.95 -17.48 -14.35
N LYS A 74 -3.35 -17.89 -15.55
CA LYS A 74 -3.10 -19.24 -16.07
C LYS A 74 -1.60 -19.57 -16.12
N ASP A 75 -0.77 -18.59 -16.45
CA ASP A 75 0.67 -18.76 -16.54
C ASP A 75 1.26 -19.03 -15.15
N GLN A 76 0.83 -18.27 -14.14
CA GLN A 76 1.21 -18.55 -12.75
C GLN A 76 0.70 -19.90 -12.26
N GLN A 77 -0.51 -20.30 -12.66
CA GLN A 77 -1.03 -21.63 -12.36
C GLN A 77 -0.15 -22.75 -12.96
N ASN A 78 0.48 -22.49 -14.10
CA ASN A 78 1.43 -23.39 -14.75
C ASN A 78 2.88 -23.21 -14.25
N GLY A 79 3.10 -22.39 -13.21
CA GLY A 79 4.41 -22.16 -12.62
C GLY A 79 5.31 -21.22 -13.42
N ILE A 80 4.80 -20.49 -14.41
CA ILE A 80 5.57 -19.55 -15.23
C ILE A 80 5.72 -18.21 -14.50
N LEU A 81 6.96 -17.80 -14.26
CA LEU A 81 7.32 -16.55 -13.59
C LEU A 81 7.48 -15.41 -14.59
N GLY A 82 7.37 -14.16 -14.13
CA GLY A 82 7.57 -12.97 -14.98
C GLY A 82 6.61 -12.85 -16.17
N SER A 83 5.53 -13.65 -16.20
CA SER A 83 4.59 -13.64 -17.33
C SER A 83 3.77 -12.35 -17.35
N VAL A 84 3.58 -11.82 -18.56
CA VAL A 84 2.74 -10.66 -18.87
C VAL A 84 1.27 -11.04 -19.17
N SER A 85 0.85 -12.25 -18.80
CA SER A 85 -0.48 -12.78 -19.07
C SER A 85 -1.59 -12.00 -18.37
N ARG A 86 -2.63 -11.63 -19.12
CA ARG A 86 -3.89 -11.05 -18.59
C ARG A 86 -4.94 -12.12 -18.27
N LYS A 87 -4.64 -13.39 -18.56
CA LYS A 87 -5.64 -14.48 -18.51
C LYS A 87 -5.79 -14.97 -17.07
N LEU A 88 -6.69 -14.33 -16.32
CA LEU A 88 -7.03 -14.76 -14.96
C LEU A 88 -7.66 -16.16 -14.95
N THR A 89 -7.32 -16.96 -13.93
CA THR A 89 -7.99 -18.24 -13.66
C THR A 89 -9.41 -18.01 -13.14
N ARG A 90 -10.22 -19.08 -13.03
CA ARG A 90 -11.55 -18.99 -12.40
C ARG A 90 -11.42 -18.51 -10.94
N GLN A 91 -10.49 -19.11 -10.21
CA GLN A 91 -10.17 -18.75 -8.82
C GLN A 91 -9.66 -17.31 -8.70
N GLY A 92 -8.82 -16.84 -9.63
CA GLY A 92 -8.38 -15.44 -9.66
C GLY A 92 -9.53 -14.43 -9.79
N LYS A 93 -10.56 -14.76 -10.58
CA LYS A 93 -11.77 -13.93 -10.69
C LYS A 93 -12.64 -13.99 -9.43
N GLU A 94 -12.78 -15.16 -8.81
CA GLU A 94 -13.47 -15.32 -7.52
C GLU A 94 -12.78 -14.53 -6.41
N TYR A 95 -11.44 -14.56 -6.37
CA TYR A 95 -10.63 -13.74 -5.49
C TYR A 95 -10.92 -12.24 -5.65
N CYS A 96 -10.95 -11.71 -6.88
CA CYS A 96 -11.30 -10.30 -7.11
C CYS A 96 -12.68 -9.95 -6.54
N ARG A 97 -13.69 -10.81 -6.74
CA ARG A 97 -15.04 -10.55 -6.22
C ARG A 97 -15.06 -10.52 -4.69
N ALA A 98 -14.44 -11.52 -4.07
CA ALA A 98 -14.33 -11.59 -2.62
C ALA A 98 -13.58 -10.36 -2.05
N LEU A 99 -12.50 -9.94 -2.71
CA LEU A 99 -11.75 -8.74 -2.34
C LEU A 99 -12.60 -7.47 -2.46
N SER A 100 -13.31 -7.30 -3.57
CA SER A 100 -14.21 -6.16 -3.77
C SER A 100 -15.31 -6.10 -2.71
N ALA A 101 -15.95 -7.25 -2.40
CA ALA A 101 -16.98 -7.32 -1.37
C ALA A 101 -16.41 -7.04 0.02
N TYR A 102 -15.24 -7.59 0.34
CA TYR A 102 -14.56 -7.35 1.60
C TYR A 102 -14.24 -5.86 1.80
N VAL A 103 -13.64 -5.20 0.81
CA VAL A 103 -13.30 -3.76 0.90
C VAL A 103 -14.56 -2.91 1.01
N TYR A 104 -15.62 -3.25 0.27
CA TYR A 104 -16.91 -2.57 0.36
C TYR A 104 -17.51 -2.64 1.77
N HIS A 105 -17.56 -3.84 2.36
CA HIS A 105 -18.06 -4.05 3.72
C HIS A 105 -17.16 -3.38 4.76
N ALA A 106 -15.85 -3.59 4.68
CA ALA A 106 -14.87 -3.01 5.61
C ALA A 106 -14.85 -1.47 5.58
N ARG A 107 -15.20 -0.85 4.44
CA ARG A 107 -15.40 0.59 4.32
C ARG A 107 -16.68 1.04 5.02
N SER A 108 -17.76 0.27 4.92
CA SER A 108 -19.06 0.64 5.53
C SER A 108 -19.01 0.68 7.06
N GLU A 109 -18.08 -0.05 7.67
CA GLU A 109 -17.82 -0.05 9.11
C GLU A 109 -16.99 1.16 9.58
N MET A 110 -16.46 1.97 8.67
CA MET A 110 -15.65 3.14 9.03
C MET A 110 -16.56 4.31 9.42
N GLU A 111 -16.18 5.05 10.47
CA GLU A 111 -16.92 6.22 10.93
C GLU A 111 -17.03 7.30 9.84
N ALA A 112 -18.11 8.08 9.88
CA ALA A 112 -18.37 9.10 8.87
C ALA A 112 -17.22 10.14 8.84
N GLY A 113 -16.46 10.15 7.74
CA GLY A 113 -15.31 11.03 7.53
C GLY A 113 -13.96 10.31 7.47
N GLU A 114 -13.84 9.11 8.04
CA GLU A 114 -12.62 8.29 7.97
C GLU A 114 -12.69 7.33 6.77
N GLY A 115 -11.77 7.46 5.81
CA GLY A 115 -11.58 6.46 4.76
C GLY A 115 -12.73 6.27 3.75
N GLN A 116 -13.69 7.21 3.67
CA GLN A 116 -14.73 7.15 2.63
C GLN A 116 -14.18 7.32 1.22
N HIS A 117 -13.04 7.97 1.07
CA HIS A 117 -12.33 8.04 -0.20
C HIS A 117 -11.35 6.88 -0.30
N VAL A 118 -11.72 5.88 -1.10
CA VAL A 118 -10.85 4.76 -1.45
C VAL A 118 -10.10 5.11 -2.74
N ILE A 119 -8.78 4.93 -2.71
CA ILE A 119 -7.91 5.02 -3.89
C ILE A 119 -7.28 3.65 -4.08
N VAL A 120 -7.25 3.17 -5.32
CA VAL A 120 -6.59 1.91 -5.67
C VAL A 120 -5.23 2.23 -6.27
N LEU A 121 -4.17 1.76 -5.62
CA LEU A 121 -2.81 1.81 -6.15
C LEU A 121 -2.45 0.47 -6.78
N THR A 122 -1.93 0.49 -8.00
CA THR A 122 -1.65 -0.74 -8.75
C THR A 122 -0.40 -0.62 -9.61
N GLY A 123 0.16 -1.77 -10.00
CA GLY A 123 1.25 -1.82 -10.97
C GLY A 123 0.80 -1.47 -12.38
N THR A 124 1.74 -1.22 -13.28
CA THR A 124 1.48 -1.03 -14.72
C THR A 124 1.48 -2.35 -15.51
N ALA A 125 1.89 -3.47 -14.90
CA ALA A 125 1.94 -4.75 -15.61
C ALA A 125 0.54 -5.23 -16.02
N PRO A 126 0.41 -5.98 -17.14
CA PRO A 126 -0.87 -6.45 -17.66
C PRO A 126 -1.79 -7.18 -16.67
N VAL A 127 -1.21 -7.94 -15.74
CA VAL A 127 -1.97 -8.68 -14.72
C VAL A 127 -2.62 -7.76 -13.68
N HIS A 128 -1.97 -6.65 -13.34
CA HIS A 128 -2.52 -5.64 -12.43
C HIS A 128 -3.76 -4.99 -13.04
N GLN A 129 -3.70 -4.61 -14.33
CA GLN A 129 -4.87 -4.11 -15.05
C GLN A 129 -6.00 -5.14 -15.08
N ALA A 130 -5.70 -6.40 -15.44
CA ALA A 130 -6.71 -7.46 -15.45
C ALA A 130 -7.36 -7.69 -14.09
N THR A 131 -6.59 -7.54 -13.00
CA THR A 131 -7.10 -7.64 -11.63
C THR A 131 -8.02 -6.47 -11.30
N CYS A 132 -7.64 -5.23 -11.63
CA CYS A 132 -8.46 -4.04 -11.46
C CYS A 132 -9.77 -4.15 -12.24
N ASP A 133 -9.71 -4.55 -13.51
CA ASP A 133 -10.91 -4.75 -14.35
C ASP A 133 -11.84 -5.80 -13.73
N ALA A 134 -11.27 -6.88 -13.16
CA ALA A 134 -12.03 -7.94 -12.53
C ALA A 134 -12.65 -7.52 -11.18
N LEU A 135 -12.01 -6.62 -10.42
CA LEU A 135 -12.57 -6.05 -9.18
C LEU A 135 -13.86 -5.27 -9.47
N SER A 136 -13.89 -4.50 -10.55
CA SER A 136 -15.06 -3.72 -10.96
C SER A 136 -16.09 -4.53 -11.77
N SER A 137 -15.84 -5.82 -12.02
CA SER A 137 -16.70 -6.65 -12.85
C SER A 137 -17.90 -7.21 -12.07
N ALA A 138 -19.09 -6.69 -12.35
CA ALA A 138 -20.32 -7.27 -11.85
C ALA A 138 -20.65 -8.55 -12.63
N ARG A 139 -20.79 -9.69 -11.93
CA ARG A 139 -21.59 -10.82 -12.41
C ARG A 139 -22.73 -11.05 -11.45
N THR A 140 -23.90 -11.35 -11.99
CA THR A 140 -25.14 -11.67 -11.26
C THR A 140 -25.09 -13.02 -10.54
N GLU A 141 -24.10 -13.86 -10.82
CA GLU A 141 -23.95 -15.19 -10.21
C GLU A 141 -23.08 -15.11 -8.95
N SER A 142 -23.67 -15.33 -7.79
CA SER A 142 -22.96 -15.50 -6.51
C SER A 142 -22.16 -16.80 -6.49
N PRO A 143 -20.82 -16.77 -6.31
CA PRO A 143 -20.10 -17.92 -5.77
C PRO A 143 -20.61 -18.16 -4.35
N GLY A 144 -20.89 -19.41 -4.00
CA GLY A 144 -21.72 -19.82 -2.85
C GLY A 144 -21.45 -19.08 -1.52
N GLY A 145 -22.54 -18.78 -0.81
CA GLY A 145 -22.55 -18.25 0.56
C GLY A 145 -22.91 -16.76 0.73
N TRP A 146 -22.85 -15.96 -0.34
CA TRP A 146 -23.04 -14.49 -0.30
C TRP A 146 -24.23 -14.02 -1.17
N ARG A 147 -24.98 -12.99 -0.74
CA ARG A 147 -26.10 -12.43 -1.52
C ARG A 147 -25.59 -11.74 -2.78
N GLY A 148 -26.22 -12.02 -3.93
CA GLY A 148 -25.80 -11.47 -5.23
C GLY A 148 -25.86 -9.95 -5.31
N GLU A 149 -26.79 -9.32 -4.59
CA GLU A 149 -26.95 -7.86 -4.54
C GLU A 149 -25.72 -7.14 -3.95
N GLU A 150 -25.09 -7.75 -2.94
CA GLU A 150 -23.90 -7.17 -2.30
C GLU A 150 -22.70 -7.13 -3.25
N PHE A 151 -22.52 -8.17 -4.08
CA PHE A 151 -21.46 -8.17 -5.09
C PHE A 151 -21.68 -7.12 -6.17
N VAL A 152 -22.93 -6.89 -6.57
CA VAL A 152 -23.25 -5.85 -7.56
C VAL A 152 -22.96 -4.47 -6.98
N ALA A 153 -23.35 -4.22 -5.74
CA ALA A 153 -23.03 -2.96 -5.04
C ALA A 153 -21.53 -2.77 -4.87
N ALA A 154 -20.81 -3.81 -4.43
CA ALA A 154 -19.36 -3.79 -4.26
C ALA A 154 -18.63 -3.54 -5.58
N ALA A 155 -19.00 -4.21 -6.67
CA ALA A 155 -18.43 -4.00 -7.99
C ALA A 155 -18.73 -2.59 -8.53
N GLY A 156 -19.95 -2.09 -8.29
CA GLY A 156 -20.34 -0.72 -8.64
C GLY A 156 -19.51 0.32 -7.88
N ALA A 157 -19.28 0.10 -6.59
CA ALA A 157 -18.40 0.94 -5.79
C ALA A 157 -16.94 0.85 -6.26
N ALA A 158 -16.41 -0.35 -6.49
CA ALA A 158 -15.06 -0.55 -6.99
C ALA A 158 -14.81 0.16 -8.34
N LYS A 159 -15.83 0.26 -9.19
CA LYS A 159 -15.75 0.99 -10.46
C LYS A 159 -15.60 2.50 -10.29
N SER A 160 -16.07 3.07 -9.18
CA SER A 160 -15.98 4.52 -8.92
C SER A 160 -14.69 4.93 -8.21
N TYR A 161 -13.91 3.98 -7.71
CA TYR A 161 -12.66 4.27 -7.01
C TYR A 161 -11.60 4.77 -8.00
N PRO A 162 -10.97 5.93 -7.75
CA PRO A 162 -9.82 6.37 -8.53
C PRO A 162 -8.70 5.32 -8.49
N VAL A 163 -8.19 4.97 -9.66
CA VAL A 163 -7.05 4.06 -9.82
C VAL A 163 -5.82 4.86 -10.21
N MET A 164 -4.73 4.70 -9.46
CA MET A 164 -3.42 5.23 -9.83
C MET A 164 -2.46 4.08 -10.08
N SER A 165 -1.83 4.09 -11.25
CA SER A 165 -0.88 3.06 -11.66
C SER A 165 0.55 3.60 -11.63
N THR A 166 1.49 2.80 -11.12
CA THR A 166 2.92 3.12 -11.14
C THR A 166 3.76 1.88 -11.39
N SER A 167 4.85 2.00 -12.15
CA SER A 167 5.78 0.89 -12.38
C SER A 167 6.52 0.45 -11.11
N LEU A 168 6.55 1.31 -10.08
CA LEU A 168 7.14 0.99 -8.78
C LEU A 168 6.40 -0.12 -8.03
N LEU A 169 5.16 -0.42 -8.41
CA LEU A 169 4.34 -1.50 -7.85
C LEU A 169 4.31 -2.75 -8.73
N ASN A 170 5.11 -2.79 -9.81
CA ASN A 170 5.26 -4.02 -10.58
C ASN A 170 6.01 -5.08 -9.78
N GLU A 171 5.75 -6.33 -10.12
CA GLU A 171 6.54 -7.46 -9.63
C GLU A 171 8.03 -7.29 -9.96
N LEU A 172 8.88 -7.95 -9.17
CA LEU A 172 10.31 -7.97 -9.41
C LEU A 172 10.61 -8.52 -10.82
N ASP A 173 11.51 -7.85 -11.52
CA ASP A 173 11.95 -8.26 -12.84
C ASP A 173 12.90 -9.48 -12.71
N GLY A 174 12.49 -10.61 -13.29
CA GLY A 174 13.29 -11.83 -13.30
C GLY A 174 14.42 -11.82 -14.34
N GLY A 175 14.53 -10.77 -15.16
CA GLY A 175 15.51 -10.67 -16.24
C GLY A 175 15.41 -11.84 -17.21
N ASP A 176 16.52 -12.53 -17.44
CA ASP A 176 16.60 -13.71 -18.33
C ASP A 176 15.73 -14.89 -17.87
N CYS A 177 15.29 -14.91 -16.60
CA CYS A 177 14.39 -15.93 -16.06
C CYS A 177 12.89 -15.63 -16.30
N ASN A 178 12.55 -14.47 -16.88
CA ASN A 178 11.16 -14.16 -17.20
C ASN A 178 10.59 -15.16 -18.22
N GLY A 179 9.38 -15.65 -17.96
CA GLY A 179 8.73 -16.65 -18.80
C GLY A 179 9.16 -18.10 -18.51
N MET A 180 10.00 -18.33 -17.51
CA MET A 180 10.45 -19.67 -17.12
C MET A 180 9.72 -20.19 -15.88
N SER A 181 9.61 -21.50 -15.77
CA SER A 181 9.27 -22.18 -14.51
C SER A 181 10.49 -22.34 -13.62
N TYR A 182 10.27 -22.59 -12.34
CA TYR A 182 11.36 -22.87 -11.40
C TYR A 182 12.21 -24.08 -11.83
N ASP A 183 11.59 -25.13 -12.40
CA ASP A 183 12.33 -26.28 -12.91
C ASP A 183 13.21 -25.92 -14.11
N GLN A 184 12.72 -25.04 -14.99
CA GLN A 184 13.51 -24.51 -16.11
C GLN A 184 14.67 -23.66 -15.58
N ILE A 185 14.43 -22.74 -14.63
CA ILE A 185 15.48 -21.91 -14.04
C ILE A 185 16.55 -22.77 -13.37
N LYS A 186 16.15 -23.80 -12.62
CA LYS A 186 17.09 -24.71 -11.95
C LYS A 186 17.97 -25.46 -12.95
N ARG A 187 17.42 -25.84 -14.11
CA ARG A 187 18.14 -26.55 -15.16
C ARG A 187 19.01 -25.62 -16.00
N ASP A 188 18.48 -24.47 -16.38
CA ASP A 188 19.06 -23.59 -17.39
C ASP A 188 19.99 -22.52 -16.73
N PHE A 189 19.75 -22.18 -15.46
CA PHE A 189 20.56 -21.26 -14.64
C PHE A 189 20.95 -21.85 -13.26
N PRO A 190 21.64 -23.00 -13.21
CA PRO A 190 21.93 -23.70 -11.95
C PRO A 190 22.77 -22.89 -10.96
N ALA A 191 23.70 -22.06 -11.45
CA ALA A 191 24.52 -21.20 -10.60
C ALA A 191 23.70 -20.07 -9.95
N ALA A 192 22.82 -19.42 -10.72
CA ALA A 192 21.92 -18.39 -10.19
C ALA A 192 20.88 -18.99 -9.23
N TRP A 193 20.36 -20.19 -9.54
CA TRP A 193 19.49 -20.95 -8.65
C TRP A 193 20.17 -21.25 -7.30
N ALA A 194 21.41 -21.75 -7.33
CA ALA A 194 22.17 -22.08 -6.13
C ALA A 194 22.53 -20.84 -5.29
N ALA A 195 22.74 -19.67 -5.91
CA ALA A 195 23.02 -18.42 -5.19
C ALA A 195 21.78 -17.79 -4.54
N ARG A 196 20.57 -18.22 -4.95
CA ARG A 196 19.30 -17.74 -4.40
C ARG A 196 18.87 -18.51 -3.14
N GLU A 197 19.30 -19.77 -3.00
CA GLU A 197 19.07 -20.63 -1.83
C GLU A 197 20.08 -20.32 -0.71
#